data_AF-A0AAN1NTX1-F1
#
_entry.id   AF-A0AAN1NTX1-F1
#
_cell.length_a   1.000
_cell.length_b   1.000
_cell.length_c   1.000
_cell.angle_alpha   90.00
_cell.angle_beta   90.00
_cell.angle_gamma   90.00
#
_symmetry.space_group_name_H-M   'P 1'
#
loop_
_entity.id
_entity.type
_entity.pdbx_description
1 polymer ?
#
loop_
_entity_poly.entity_id
_entity_poly.type
_entity_poly.pdbx_seq_one_letter_code
_entity_poly.pdbx_strand_id
1 'polypeptide(L)' 'MEQPNPLAAITFIIWFFMFIPCFRMAQKAGFGWKMALLLSFPGLHFFTLYVFAYKKWPNVPNA' A
#
# COMPACT_ATOMS: atom_id res chain seq x y z
N MET A 1 -29.05 -16.43 -2.56
CA MET A 1 -27.82 -16.25 -3.37
C MET A 1 -27.53 -14.76 -3.38
N GLU A 2 -26.63 -14.29 -2.50
CA GLU A 2 -26.20 -12.89 -2.52
C GLU A 2 -25.61 -12.58 -3.90
N GLN A 3 -26.16 -11.59 -4.59
CA GLN A 3 -25.62 -11.21 -5.90
C GLN A 3 -24.19 -10.73 -5.70
N PRO A 4 -23.23 -11.18 -6.51
CA PRO A 4 -21.85 -10.71 -6.41
C PRO A 4 -21.86 -9.20 -6.62
N ASN A 5 -21.45 -8.45 -5.60
CA ASN A 5 -21.44 -7.00 -5.66
C ASN A 5 -20.36 -6.57 -6.69
N PRO A 6 -20.76 -6.10 -7.88
CA PRO A 6 -19.82 -5.85 -8.97
C PRO A 6 -18.82 -4.75 -8.61
N LEU A 7 -19.23 -3.81 -7.74
CA LEU A 7 -18.35 -2.76 -7.24
C LEU A 7 -17.25 -3.33 -6.34
N ALA A 8 -17.55 -4.32 -5.51
CA ALA A 8 -16.57 -4.96 -4.64
C ALA A 8 -15.51 -5.70 -5.48
N ALA A 9 -15.93 -6.41 -6.53
CA ALA A 9 -15.02 -7.11 -7.44
C ALA A 9 -14.09 -6.13 -8.19
N ILE A 10 -14.64 -5.05 -8.75
CA ILE A 10 -13.86 -4.02 -9.44
C ILE A 10 -12.87 -3.33 -8.48
N THR A 11 -13.32 -3.00 -7.27
CA THR A 11 -12.48 -2.40 -6.23
C THR A 11 -11.32 -3.32 -5.86
N PHE A 12 -11.56 -4.63 -5.74
CA PHE A 12 -10.52 -5.60 -5.42
C PHE A 12 -9.48 -5.74 -6.55
N ILE A 13 -9.94 -5.70 -7.81
CA ILE A 13 -9.05 -5.73 -8.98
C ILE A 13 -8.17 -4.47 -9.00
N ILE A 14 -8.75 -3.28 -8.86
CA ILE A 14 -8.01 -2.01 -8.82
C ILE A 14 -7.00 -2.01 -7.66
N TRP A 15 -7.43 -2.47 -6.49
CA TRP A 15 -6.57 -2.60 -5.31
C TRP A 15 -5.38 -3.54 -5.56
N PHE A 16 -5.60 -4.67 -6.22
CA PHE A 16 -4.54 -5.63 -6.55
C PHE A 16 -3.50 -5.03 -7.49
N PHE A 17 -3.92 -4.31 -8.53
CA PHE A 17 -2.99 -3.61 -9.42
C PHE A 17 -2.24 -2.48 -8.71
N MET A 18 -2.90 -1.78 -7.78
CA MET A 18 -2.28 -0.71 -6.98
C MET A 18 -1.35 -1.25 -5.89
N PHE A 19 -1.55 -2.48 -5.42
CA PHE A 19 -0.68 -3.13 -4.43
C PHE A 19 0.74 -3.32 -4.97
N ILE A 20 0.91 -3.64 -6.26
CA ILE A 20 2.23 -3.87 -6.87
C ILE A 20 3.16 -2.64 -6.76
N PRO A 21 2.79 -1.43 -7.22
CA PRO A 21 3.64 -0.26 -7.04
C PRO A 21 3.81 0.11 -5.56
N CYS A 22 2.79 -0.06 -4.71
CA CYS A 22 2.90 0.16 -3.27
C CYS A 22 3.91 -0.78 -2.60
N PHE A 23 3.94 -2.06 -3.02
CA PHE A 23 4.89 -3.05 -2.56
C PHE A 23 6.31 -2.69 -2.96
N ARG A 24 6.52 -2.26 -4.21
CA ARG A 24 7.84 -1.79 -4.67
C ARG A 24 8.30 -0.54 -3.91
N MET A 25 7.40 0.39 -3.60
CA MET A 25 7.72 1.57 -2.78
C MET A 25 8.11 1.17 -1.35
N ALA A 26 7.33 0.31 -0.69
CA ALA A 26 7.62 -0.19 0.64
C ALA A 26 8.99 -0.91 0.69
N GLN A 27 9.29 -1.78 -0.28
CA GLN A 27 10.58 -2.46 -0.36
C GLN A 27 11.75 -1.50 -0.62
N LYS A 28 11.59 -0.50 -1.51
CA LYS A 28 12.63 0.53 -1.73
C LYS A 28 12.94 1.32 -0.46
N ALA A 29 11.91 1.64 0.32
CA ALA A 29 12.06 2.28 1.60
C ALA A 29 12.57 1.31 2.72
N GLY A 30 12.73 0.02 2.44
CA GLY A 30 13.23 -1.00 3.39
C GLY A 30 12.16 -1.52 4.35
N PHE A 31 10.89 -1.24 4.08
CA PHE A 31 9.76 -1.76 4.84
C PHE A 31 9.30 -3.10 4.26
N GLY A 32 8.87 -4.00 5.15
CA GLY A 32 8.37 -5.32 4.75
C GLY A 32 6.99 -5.30 4.10
N TRP A 33 6.55 -6.48 3.63
CA TRP A 33 5.26 -6.71 2.97
C TRP A 33 4.02 -6.23 3.77
N LYS A 34 4.11 -6.23 5.11
CA LYS A 34 3.05 -5.71 5.99
C LYS A 34 2.77 -4.22 5.75
N MET A 35 3.82 -3.43 5.49
CA MET A 35 3.69 -2.00 5.22
C MET A 35 3.16 -1.73 3.81
N ALA A 36 3.46 -2.61 2.87
CA ALA A 36 2.86 -2.56 1.53
C ALA A 36 1.36 -2.83 1.57
N LEU A 37 0.91 -3.77 2.41
CA LEU A 37 -0.51 -4.05 2.63
C LEU A 37 -1.22 -2.83 3.23
N LEU A 38 -0.64 -2.21 4.27
CA LEU A 38 -1.19 -0.97 4.84
C LEU A 38 -1.24 0.16 3.81
N LEU A 39 -0.20 0.29 2.99
CA LEU A 39 -0.14 1.31 1.94
C LEU A 39 -1.16 1.05 0.84
N SER A 40 -1.45 -0.20 0.47
CA SER A 40 -2.40 -0.46 -0.61
C SER A 40 -3.86 -0.22 -0.23
N PHE A 41 -4.21 -0.22 1.06
CA PHE A 41 -5.58 0.09 1.48
C PHE A 41 -5.95 1.54 1.14
N PRO A 42 -6.93 1.81 0.25
CA PRO A 42 -7.21 3.16 -0.22
C PRO A 42 -7.59 4.14 0.91
N GLY A 43 -8.26 3.66 1.96
CA GLY A 43 -8.59 4.48 3.13
C GLY A 43 -7.39 4.79 4.02
N LEU A 44 -6.42 3.88 4.12
CA LEU A 44 -5.21 4.05 4.92
C LEU A 44 -4.02 4.57 4.11
N HIS A 45 -4.16 4.66 2.78
CA HIS A 45 -3.10 5.04 1.86
C HIS A 45 -2.53 6.41 2.22
N PHE A 46 -3.39 7.41 2.38
CA PHE A 46 -3.00 8.78 2.73
C PHE A 46 -2.32 8.87 4.11
N PHE A 47 -2.82 8.13 5.10
CA PHE A 47 -2.20 8.08 6.43
C PHE A 47 -0.82 7.42 6.37
N THR A 48 -0.70 6.34 5.61
CA THR A 48 0.56 5.62 5.46
C THR A 48 1.57 6.47 4.69
N LEU A 49 1.15 7.21 3.66
CA LEU A 49 1.97 8.20 2.95
C LEU A 49 2.47 9.31 3.88
N TYR A 50 1.60 9.83 4.75
CA TYR A 50 1.99 10.83 5.76
C TYR A 50 3.08 10.24 6.68
N VAL A 51 2.88 9.04 7.22
CA VAL A 51 3.91 8.37 8.03
C VAL A 51 5.20 8.15 7.23
N PHE A 52 5.12 7.74 5.97
CA PHE A 52 6.29 7.57 5.09
C PHE A 52 7.05 8.87 4.87
N ALA A 53 6.38 10.03 4.79
CA ALA A 53 7.02 11.32 4.58
C ALA A 53 7.85 11.79 5.78
N TYR A 54 7.42 11.49 7.01
CA TYR A 54 8.09 11.95 8.23
C TYR A 54 8.97 10.88 8.90
N LYS A 55 8.77 9.60 8.59
CA LYS A 55 9.56 8.52 9.18
C LYS A 55 10.86 8.33 8.40
N LYS A 56 12.00 8.26 9.09
CA LYS A 56 13.29 7.92 8.47
C LYS A 56 13.19 6.53 7.86
N TRP A 57 13.46 6.40 6.55
CA TRP A 57 13.36 5.09 5.90
C TRP A 57 14.53 4.20 6.34
N PRO A 58 14.29 2.93 6.73
CA PRO A 58 15.34 2.03 7.16
C PRO A 58 16.40 1.75 6.08
N ASN A 59 16.05 1.94 4.80
CA ASN A 59 16.97 1.75 3.68
C ASN A 59 17.60 3.03 3.15
N VAL A 60 17.40 4.21 3.78
CA VAL A 60 18.21 5.37 3.39
C VAL A 60 19.65 5.06 3.80
N PRO A 61 20.59 4.92 2.85
CA PRO A 61 21.99 4.76 3.20
C PRO A 61 22.40 6.04 3.94
N ASN A 62 22.83 5.89 5.19
CA ASN A 62 23.37 6.93 6.08
C ASN A 62 23.40 8.34 5.46
N ALA A 63 22.38 9.14 5.76
CA ALA A 63 22.55 10.60 5.75
C ALA A 63 23.38 10.99 6.97
#